data_AF-F1LGG9-F1
#
_entry.id   AF-F1LGG9-F1
#
_cell.length_a   1.000
_cell.length_b   1.000
_cell.length_c   1.000
_cell.angle_alpha   90.00
_cell.angle_beta   90.00
_cell.angle_gamma   90.00
#
_symmetry.space_group_name_H-M   'P 1'
#
loop_
_entity.id
_entity.type
_entity.pdbx_description
1 polymer ?
#
loop_
_entity_poly.entity_id
_entity_poly.type
_entity_poly.pdbx_seq_one_letter_code
_entity_poly.pdbx_strand_id
1 'polypeptide(L)'
;MSHMKLSAIAPFSFCSKLINELRQILKNAKCDRSVSNFGPFVVMFTALVLLGIGRTMPWSLGVPMIDDNVKRKSLPAYFAGISFIRILGPIAGFLIGSFCNKLYYTHSPSPGLTAKDPTWIGAWWLGFLIVSILLIVPLHALFFFPSKPS
;
A
#
# COMPACT_ATOMS: atom_id res chain seq x y z
N MET A 1 5.93 -12.32 34.14
CA MET A 1 6.37 -11.38 33.07
C MET A 1 5.21 -10.71 32.32
N SER A 2 4.02 -11.31 32.25
CA SER A 2 2.82 -10.74 31.59
C SER A 2 2.26 -9.49 32.28
N HIS A 3 2.22 -9.45 33.63
CA HIS A 3 1.68 -8.33 34.40
C HIS A 3 2.48 -7.02 34.25
N MET A 4 3.81 -7.09 34.10
CA MET A 4 4.67 -5.90 33.92
C MET A 4 4.39 -5.15 32.61
N LYS A 5 4.13 -5.89 31.52
CA LYS A 5 3.82 -5.29 30.21
C LYS A 5 2.45 -4.59 30.23
N LEU A 6 1.47 -5.17 30.93
CA LEU A 6 0.14 -4.60 31.11
C LEU A 6 0.18 -3.29 31.92
N SER A 7 0.98 -3.22 32.98
CA SER A 7 1.13 -1.99 33.78
C SER A 7 1.84 -0.86 33.04
N ALA A 8 2.77 -1.17 32.12
CA ALA A 8 3.46 -0.16 31.32
C ALA A 8 2.56 0.52 30.27
N ILE A 9 1.47 -0.14 29.87
CA ILE A 9 0.49 0.33 28.86
C ILE A 9 -0.72 1.00 29.55
N ALA A 10 -0.73 1.09 30.89
CA ALA A 10 -1.79 1.73 31.63
C ALA A 10 -2.02 3.19 31.16
N PRO A 11 -3.29 3.63 31.05
CA PRO A 11 -3.62 4.98 30.59
C PRO A 11 -3.01 6.03 31.51
N PHE A 12 -2.77 7.24 30.97
CA PHE A 12 -2.18 8.37 31.69
C PHE A 12 -2.95 8.78 32.96
N SER A 13 -4.18 8.29 33.15
CA SER A 13 -5.02 8.53 34.32
C SER A 13 -4.60 7.73 35.57
N PHE A 14 -3.77 6.70 35.45
CA PHE A 14 -3.31 5.92 36.61
C PHE A 14 -2.02 6.51 37.19
N CYS A 15 -2.11 7.22 38.32
CA CYS A 15 -0.97 7.83 39.00
C CYS A 15 -0.50 6.97 40.19
N SER A 16 0.55 6.17 39.99
CA SER A 16 1.24 5.48 41.07
C SER A 16 2.75 5.64 40.92
N LYS A 17 3.48 5.69 42.05
CA LYS A 17 4.94 5.86 42.06
C LYS A 17 5.64 4.77 41.24
N LEU A 18 5.20 3.52 41.36
CA LEU A 18 5.75 2.38 40.62
C LEU A 18 5.60 2.53 39.10
N ILE A 19 4.44 2.95 38.60
CA ILE A 19 4.22 3.12 37.15
C ILE A 19 5.03 4.31 36.62
N ASN A 20 5.17 5.39 37.39
CA ASN A 20 5.97 6.53 36.97
C ASN A 20 7.46 6.17 36.84
N GLU A 21 8.01 5.41 37.79
CA GLU A 21 9.38 4.88 37.72
C GLU A 21 9.57 3.92 36.53
N LEU A 22 8.65 2.97 36.35
CA LEU A 22 8.73 2.01 35.25
C LEU A 22 8.63 2.69 33.88
N ARG A 23 7.83 3.76 33.77
CA ARG A 23 7.73 4.59 32.57
C ARG A 23 9.04 5.35 32.30
N GLN A 24 9.70 5.87 33.32
CA GLN A 24 11.02 6.50 33.17
C GLN A 24 12.08 5.50 32.70
N ILE A 25 12.12 4.29 33.28
CA ILE A 25 13.03 3.22 32.86
C ILE A 25 12.81 2.85 31.38
N LEU A 26 11.54 2.65 30.98
CA LEU A 26 11.20 2.37 29.58
C LEU A 26 11.54 3.54 28.66
N LYS A 27 11.36 4.78 29.11
CA LYS A 27 11.73 5.99 28.34
C LYS A 27 13.24 6.07 28.15
N ASN A 28 14.02 5.82 29.20
CA ASN A 28 15.48 5.79 29.14
C ASN A 28 15.98 4.67 28.22
N ALA A 29 15.42 3.46 28.34
CA ALA A 29 15.74 2.34 27.44
C ALA A 29 15.34 2.63 25.98
N LYS A 30 14.25 3.37 25.75
CA LYS A 30 13.82 3.79 24.41
C LYS A 30 14.71 4.90 23.84
N CYS A 31 15.26 5.79 24.69
CA CYS A 31 16.23 6.80 24.30
C CYS A 31 17.61 6.21 24.01
N ASP A 32 18.01 5.13 24.71
CA ASP A 32 19.26 4.40 24.46
C ASP A 32 19.21 3.66 23.11
N ARG A 33 18.01 3.25 22.68
CA ARG A 33 17.79 2.80 21.31
C ARG A 33 17.83 3.99 20.37
N SER A 34 18.98 4.24 19.74
CA SER A 34 19.10 5.19 18.63
C SER A 34 18.28 4.70 17.43
N VAL A 35 16.99 5.04 17.38
CA VAL A 35 16.13 4.72 16.25
C VAL A 35 16.55 5.63 15.09
N SER A 36 17.43 5.10 14.23
CA SER A 36 17.83 5.79 13.00
C SER A 36 16.64 5.86 12.05
N ASN A 37 16.19 7.08 11.74
CA ASN A 37 15.12 7.32 10.78
C ASN A 37 15.58 7.05 9.33
N PHE A 38 16.87 6.82 9.10
CA PHE A 38 17.44 6.67 7.77
C PHE A 38 16.83 5.51 6.98
N GLY A 39 16.59 4.36 7.63
CA GLY A 39 16.01 3.18 6.97
C GLY A 39 14.63 3.45 6.36
N PRO A 40 13.63 3.90 7.16
CA PRO A 40 12.32 4.29 6.65
C PRO A 40 12.38 5.37 5.56
N PHE A 41 13.26 6.37 5.70
CA PHE A 41 13.43 7.43 4.71
C PHE A 41 13.88 6.89 3.35
N VAL A 42 14.89 6.03 3.32
CA VAL A 42 15.40 5.44 2.08
C VAL A 42 14.30 4.60 1.41
N VAL A 43 13.58 3.77 2.17
CA VAL A 43 12.48 2.95 1.63
C VAL A 43 11.38 3.81 1.03
N MET A 44 10.93 4.86 1.74
CA MET A 44 9.91 5.77 1.24
C MET A 44 10.38 6.53 0.00
N PHE A 45 11.62 7.02 0.01
CA PHE A 45 12.20 7.73 -1.12
C PHE A 45 12.24 6.85 -2.38
N THR A 46 12.79 5.64 -2.28
CA THR A 46 12.84 4.70 -3.40
C THR A 46 11.44 4.33 -3.89
N ALA A 47 10.48 4.11 -2.98
CA ALA A 47 9.09 3.82 -3.35
C ALA A 47 8.44 4.98 -4.12
N LEU A 48 8.63 6.23 -3.69
CA LEU A 48 8.09 7.42 -4.36
C LEU A 48 8.70 7.62 -5.75
N VAL A 49 10.00 7.37 -5.91
CA VAL A 49 10.67 7.41 -7.23
C VAL A 49 10.08 6.37 -8.17
N LEU A 50 9.96 5.11 -7.73
CA LEU A 50 9.38 4.04 -8.53
C LEU A 50 7.91 4.32 -8.89
N LEU A 51 7.13 4.87 -7.95
CA LEU A 51 5.76 5.32 -8.21
C LEU A 51 5.74 6.43 -9.27
N GLY A 52 6.66 7.39 -9.22
CA GLY A 52 6.77 8.46 -10.22
C GLY A 52 7.02 7.91 -11.63
N ILE A 53 7.96 6.96 -11.77
CA ILE A 53 8.26 6.30 -13.04
C ILE A 53 7.03 5.54 -13.54
N GLY A 54 6.42 4.72 -12.67
CA GLY A 54 5.24 3.92 -13.04
C GLY A 54 4.02 4.76 -13.45
N ARG A 55 3.84 5.94 -12.86
CA ARG A 55 2.73 6.84 -13.20
C ARG A 55 2.90 7.55 -14.55
N THR A 56 4.13 7.90 -14.90
CA THR A 56 4.45 8.71 -16.08
C THR A 56 4.62 7.86 -17.33
N MET A 57 5.20 6.67 -17.19
CA MET A 57 5.55 5.78 -18.30
C MET A 57 4.40 5.48 -19.29
N PRO A 58 3.15 5.17 -18.86
CA PRO A 58 2.05 4.91 -19.79
C PRO A 58 1.68 6.13 -20.65
N TRP A 59 1.89 7.35 -20.14
CA TRP A 59 1.60 8.58 -20.88
C TRP A 59 2.74 8.94 -21.82
N SER A 60 3.98 8.83 -21.35
CA SER A 60 5.16 9.20 -22.13
C SER A 60 5.47 8.22 -23.26
N LEU A 61 5.29 6.91 -23.04
CA LEU A 61 5.61 5.87 -24.02
C LEU A 61 4.35 5.23 -24.62
N GLY A 62 3.32 5.02 -23.81
CA GLY A 62 2.12 4.29 -24.26
C GLY A 62 1.26 5.07 -25.25
N VAL A 63 1.02 6.36 -25.03
CA VAL A 63 0.17 7.17 -25.93
C VAL A 63 0.79 7.32 -27.33
N PRO A 64 2.08 7.70 -27.49
CA PRO A 64 2.70 7.74 -28.81
C PRO A 64 2.68 6.38 -29.52
N MET A 65 2.94 5.29 -28.78
CA MET A 65 2.83 3.94 -29.35
C MET A 65 1.45 3.66 -29.95
N ILE A 66 0.37 4.09 -29.30
CA ILE A 66 -0.99 3.91 -29.82
C ILE A 66 -1.23 4.80 -31.05
N ASP A 67 -0.75 6.05 -31.04
CA ASP A 67 -0.92 6.98 -32.16
C ASP A 67 -0.25 6.47 -33.44
N ASP A 68 0.94 5.88 -33.31
CA ASP A 68 1.73 5.39 -34.45
C ASP A 68 1.22 4.04 -35.01
N ASN A 69 0.56 3.22 -34.18
CA ASN A 69 0.13 1.86 -34.57
C ASN A 69 -1.35 1.77 -34.95
N VAL A 70 -2.16 2.83 -34.75
CA VAL A 70 -3.61 2.81 -34.96
C VAL A 70 -4.04 3.84 -36.01
N LYS A 71 -4.99 3.46 -36.88
CA LYS A 71 -5.58 4.37 -37.89
C LYS A 71 -6.31 5.54 -37.21
N ARG A 72 -6.14 6.76 -37.77
CA ARG A 72 -6.77 8.01 -37.28
C ARG A 72 -8.28 7.92 -37.05
N LYS A 73 -9.00 7.12 -37.84
CA LYS A 73 -10.47 6.94 -37.71
C LYS A 73 -10.87 6.18 -36.43
N SER A 74 -10.06 5.23 -35.97
CA SER A 74 -10.35 4.41 -34.78
C SER A 74 -9.71 4.95 -33.50
N LEU A 75 -8.72 5.84 -33.62
CA LEU A 75 -7.98 6.47 -32.52
C LEU A 75 -8.87 7.05 -31.39
N PRO A 76 -9.96 7.78 -31.69
CA PRO A 76 -10.85 8.29 -30.64
C PRO A 76 -11.47 7.20 -29.75
N ALA A 77 -11.76 6.02 -30.32
CA ALA A 77 -12.32 4.90 -29.56
C ALA A 77 -11.30 4.31 -28.58
N TYR A 78 -10.02 4.24 -28.96
CA TYR A 78 -8.95 3.78 -28.06
C TYR A 78 -8.74 4.75 -26.90
N PHE A 79 -8.71 6.06 -27.16
CA PHE A 79 -8.61 7.06 -26.10
C PHE A 79 -9.82 7.06 -25.16
N ALA A 80 -11.03 6.83 -25.68
CA ALA A 80 -12.22 6.63 -24.87
C ALA A 80 -12.06 5.42 -23.94
N GLY A 81 -11.54 4.29 -24.46
CA GLY A 81 -11.22 3.10 -23.66
C GLY A 81 -10.21 3.36 -22.55
N ILE A 82 -9.09 4.03 -22.84
CA ILE A 82 -8.08 4.41 -21.84
C ILE A 82 -8.70 5.29 -20.74
N SER A 83 -9.53 6.26 -21.14
CA SER A 83 -10.20 7.18 -20.22
C SER A 83 -11.20 6.44 -19.31
N PHE A 84 -11.92 5.47 -19.86
CA PHE A 84 -12.83 4.62 -19.10
C PHE A 84 -12.09 3.78 -18.06
N ILE A 85 -11.01 3.11 -18.44
CA ILE A 85 -10.16 2.32 -17.53
C ILE A 85 -9.59 3.21 -16.41
N ARG A 86 -9.19 4.45 -16.74
CA ARG A 86 -8.69 5.42 -15.77
C ARG A 86 -9.72 5.78 -14.69
N ILE A 87 -11.00 5.83 -15.04
CA ILE A 87 -12.10 6.12 -14.09
C ILE A 87 -12.46 4.87 -13.29
N LEU A 88 -12.44 3.68 -13.91
CA LEU A 88 -12.71 2.42 -13.23
C LEU A 88 -11.61 2.02 -12.24
N GLY A 89 -10.35 2.38 -12.52
CA GLY A 89 -9.20 2.03 -11.67
C GLY A 89 -9.41 2.39 -10.19
N PRO A 90 -9.76 3.66 -9.85
CA PRO A 90 -10.09 4.05 -8.48
C PRO A 90 -11.21 3.22 -7.86
N ILE A 91 -12.29 2.96 -8.61
CA ILE A 91 -13.45 2.21 -8.09
C ILE A 91 -13.03 0.78 -7.73
N ALA A 92 -12.34 0.09 -8.64
CA ALA A 92 -11.82 -1.24 -8.40
C ALA A 92 -10.81 -1.26 -7.23
N GLY A 93 -9.93 -0.26 -7.15
CA GLY A 93 -8.96 -0.12 -6.07
C GLY A 93 -9.62 0.05 -4.70
N PHE A 94 -10.65 0.88 -4.59
CA PHE A 94 -11.41 1.05 -3.35
C PHE A 94 -12.15 -0.23 -2.95
N LEU A 95 -12.73 -0.95 -3.91
CA LEU A 95 -13.41 -2.23 -3.62
C LEU A 95 -12.44 -3.29 -3.10
N ILE A 96 -11.30 -3.48 -3.78
CA ILE A 96 -10.26 -4.43 -3.37
C ILE A 96 -9.69 -4.01 -2.01
N GLY A 97 -9.36 -2.74 -1.82
CA GLY A 97 -8.83 -2.23 -0.56
C GLY A 97 -9.81 -2.38 0.61
N SER A 98 -11.10 -2.10 0.37
CA SER A 98 -12.16 -2.29 1.37
C SER A 98 -12.29 -3.76 1.77
N PHE A 99 -12.28 -4.67 0.80
CA PHE A 99 -12.33 -6.11 1.06
C PHE A 99 -11.09 -6.58 1.83
N CYS A 100 -9.89 -6.17 1.43
CA CYS A 100 -8.64 -6.53 2.11
C CYS A 100 -8.59 -6.01 3.56
N ASN A 101 -9.15 -4.82 3.81
CA ASN A 101 -9.19 -4.26 5.16
C ASN A 101 -10.16 -5.00 6.10
N LYS A 102 -11.13 -5.75 5.58
CA LYS A 102 -12.00 -6.60 6.42
C LYS A 102 -11.32 -7.87 6.93
N LEU A 103 -10.15 -8.22 6.41
CA LEU A 103 -9.34 -9.34 6.88
C LEU A 103 -8.32 -8.86 7.90
N TYR A 104 -8.15 -9.58 9.00
CA TYR A 104 -7.17 -9.22 10.03
C TYR A 104 -5.75 -9.52 9.55
N TYR A 105 -4.78 -8.66 9.86
CA TYR A 105 -3.42 -8.77 9.32
C TYR A 105 -2.70 -10.09 9.64
N THR A 106 -3.01 -10.78 10.75
CA THR A 106 -2.42 -12.09 11.11
C THR A 106 -3.27 -13.30 10.76
N HIS A 107 -4.42 -13.12 10.11
CA HIS A 107 -5.42 -14.19 9.84
C HIS A 107 -5.99 -14.91 11.09
N SER A 108 -5.48 -14.63 12.29
CA SER A 108 -5.95 -15.17 13.57
C SER A 108 -6.21 -14.02 14.55
N PRO A 109 -7.38 -13.38 14.48
CA PRO A 109 -7.75 -12.34 15.43
C PRO A 109 -8.00 -12.95 16.82
N SER A 110 -7.71 -12.17 17.87
CA SER A 110 -8.07 -12.56 19.23
C SER A 110 -9.59 -12.76 19.36
N PRO A 111 -10.07 -13.68 20.20
CA PRO A 111 -11.49 -13.91 20.41
C PRO A 111 -12.22 -12.60 20.79
N GLY A 112 -13.29 -12.27 20.07
CA GLY A 112 -14.10 -11.07 20.31
C GLY A 112 -13.69 -9.81 19.53
N LEU A 113 -12.55 -9.82 18.82
CA LEU A 113 -12.12 -8.69 17.99
C LEU A 113 -12.88 -8.71 16.64
N THR A 114 -13.60 -7.63 16.34
CA THR A 114 -14.40 -7.51 15.12
C THR A 114 -13.89 -6.35 14.25
N ALA A 115 -14.12 -6.39 12.94
CA ALA A 115 -13.76 -5.33 12.00
C ALA A 115 -14.42 -3.94 12.24
N LYS A 116 -15.27 -3.84 13.26
CA LYS A 116 -15.90 -2.59 13.72
C LYS A 116 -15.11 -1.94 14.85
N ASP A 117 -14.17 -2.65 15.47
CA ASP A 117 -13.40 -2.13 16.60
C ASP A 117 -12.32 -1.16 16.11
N PRO A 118 -12.06 -0.06 16.83
CA PRO A 118 -11.04 0.92 16.44
C PRO A 118 -9.61 0.37 16.48
N THR A 119 -9.41 -0.78 17.13
CA THR A 119 -8.13 -1.50 17.19
C THR A 119 -7.94 -2.47 16.02
N TRP A 120 -8.91 -2.57 15.11
CA TRP A 120 -8.82 -3.44 13.95
C TRP A 120 -7.79 -2.92 12.94
N ILE A 121 -6.81 -3.77 12.63
CA ILE A 121 -5.79 -3.50 11.62
C ILE A 121 -6.02 -4.46 10.47
N GLY A 122 -6.56 -3.92 9.38
CA GLY A 122 -6.84 -4.68 8.16
C GLY A 122 -5.57 -5.13 7.45
N ALA A 123 -5.69 -6.17 6.62
CA ALA A 123 -4.61 -6.70 5.79
C ALA A 123 -4.44 -5.88 4.49
N TRP A 124 -4.25 -4.57 4.60
CA TRP A 124 -4.12 -3.62 3.47
C TRP A 124 -3.04 -4.01 2.46
N TRP A 125 -1.95 -4.63 2.92
CA TRP A 125 -0.84 -5.09 2.10
C TRP A 125 -1.24 -6.15 1.06
N LEU A 126 -2.29 -6.95 1.33
CA LEU A 126 -2.82 -7.92 0.36
C LEU A 126 -3.31 -7.25 -0.92
N GLY A 127 -3.85 -6.03 -0.81
CA GLY A 127 -4.33 -5.26 -1.95
C GLY A 127 -3.23 -5.04 -2.99
N PHE A 128 -1.99 -4.76 -2.56
CA PHE A 128 -0.87 -4.58 -3.50
C PHE A 128 -0.53 -5.89 -4.21
N LEU A 129 -0.52 -7.02 -3.51
CA LEU A 129 -0.22 -8.32 -4.13
C LEU A 129 -1.24 -8.67 -5.21
N ILE A 130 -2.53 -8.47 -4.93
CA ILE A 130 -3.61 -8.70 -5.90
C ILE A 130 -3.40 -7.81 -7.12
N VAL A 131 -3.17 -6.50 -6.93
CA VAL A 131 -2.96 -5.56 -8.03
C VAL A 131 -1.68 -5.91 -8.82
N SER A 132 -0.60 -6.29 -8.16
CA SER A 132 0.63 -6.72 -8.83
C SER A 132 0.40 -7.94 -9.72
N ILE A 133 -0.33 -8.94 -9.26
CA ILE A 133 -0.66 -10.13 -10.06
C ILE A 133 -1.54 -9.74 -11.27
N LEU A 134 -2.52 -8.85 -11.09
CA LEU A 134 -3.34 -8.37 -12.20
C LEU A 134 -2.52 -7.62 -13.26
N LEU A 135 -1.47 -6.90 -12.86
CA LEU A 135 -0.56 -6.19 -13.76
C LEU A 135 0.37 -7.12 -14.55
N ILE A 136 0.55 -8.38 -14.13
CA ILE A 136 1.34 -9.36 -14.88
C ILE A 136 0.74 -9.63 -16.25
N VAL A 137 -0.59 -9.60 -16.38
CA VAL A 137 -1.30 -9.86 -17.65
C VAL A 137 -0.95 -8.83 -18.74
N PRO A 138 -1.15 -7.51 -18.55
CA PRO A 138 -0.76 -6.52 -19.55
C PRO A 138 0.76 -6.46 -19.75
N LEU A 139 1.56 -6.74 -18.71
CA LEU A 139 3.01 -6.83 -18.84
C LEU A 139 3.42 -7.95 -19.82
N HIS A 140 2.82 -9.14 -19.68
CA HIS A 140 3.06 -10.25 -20.59
C HIS A 140 2.58 -9.92 -22.00
N ALA A 141 1.38 -9.34 -22.15
CA ALA A 141 0.85 -8.95 -23.45
C ALA A 141 1.78 -7.95 -24.17
N LEU A 142 2.32 -6.97 -23.44
CA LEU A 142 3.28 -6.01 -23.97
C LEU A 142 4.63 -6.68 -24.31
N PHE A 143 5.09 -7.61 -23.49
CA PHE A 143 6.36 -8.34 -23.73
C PHE A 143 6.32 -9.18 -25.02
N PHE A 144 5.17 -9.79 -25.32
CA PHE A 144 4.96 -10.54 -26.56
C PHE A 144 4.53 -9.68 -27.74
N PHE A 145 4.41 -8.35 -27.57
CA PHE A 145 4.01 -7.47 -28.66
C PHE A 145 5.15 -7.36 -29.70
N PRO A 146 4.90 -7.69 -30.98
CA PRO A 146 5.94 -7.72 -31.99
C PRO A 146 6.44 -6.31 -32.31
N SER A 147 7.74 -6.09 -32.15
CA SER A 147 8.41 -4.84 -32.49
C SER A 147 8.78 -4.83 -33.98
N LYS A 148 7.83 -4.69 -34.90
CA LYS A 148 8.15 -4.45 -36.31
C LYS A 148 7.23 -3.41 -36.97
N PRO A 149 7.79 -2.37 -37.61
CA PRO A 149 7.06 -1.55 -38.56
C PRO A 149 6.91 -2.34 -39.87
N SER A 150 5.67 -2.42 -40.38
CA SER A 150 5.39 -2.79 -41.77
C SER A 150 4.97 -1.54 -42.53
#